data_AF-A0A9D8BQ17-F1
#
_entry.id   AF-A0A9D8BQ17-F1
#
_cell.length_a   1.000
_cell.length_b   1.000
_cell.length_c   1.000
_cell.angle_alpha   90.00
_cell.angle_beta   90.00
_cell.angle_gamma   90.00
#
_symmetry.space_group_name_H-M   'P 1'
#
loop_
_entity.id
_entity.type
_entity.pdbx_description
1 polymer ?
#
loop_
_entity_poly.entity_id
_entity_poly.type
_entity_poly.pdbx_seq_one_letter_code
_entity_poly.pdbx_strand_id
1 'polypeptide(L)'
;MSNVWNRIVGAIAIRRGLTMKKIILLLVLAAMSGGGYYYWHNNHTKTSKDESRTRYVEIERDSIAEVVATTGGVDPNLEVEIKCRAGGQIIRLPYDVSDRVTSGSLLMELDPIDESRRVRQSE
;
A
#
# COMPACT_ATOMS: atom_id res chain seq x y z
N MET A 1 61.32 16.87 52.28
CA MET A 1 61.13 15.97 53.44
C MET A 1 60.02 14.97 53.14
N SER A 2 60.38 13.70 53.05
CA SER A 2 59.73 12.61 52.29
C SER A 2 58.92 11.62 53.16
N ASN A 3 58.30 12.09 54.24
CA ASN A 3 57.93 11.21 55.35
C ASN A 3 56.45 10.79 55.38
N VAL A 4 55.73 10.89 54.26
CA VAL A 4 54.37 10.34 54.13
C VAL A 4 54.41 8.89 53.61
N TRP A 5 55.44 8.52 52.85
CA TRP A 5 55.56 7.20 52.23
C TRP A 5 55.73 6.07 53.27
N ASN A 6 56.39 6.33 54.40
CA ASN A 6 56.63 5.32 55.45
C ASN A 6 55.39 4.96 56.30
N ARG A 7 54.28 5.71 56.20
CA ARG A 7 53.05 5.40 56.96
C ARG A 7 52.17 4.36 56.27
N ILE A 8 52.26 4.24 54.94
CA ILE A 8 51.49 3.27 54.17
C ILE A 8 52.16 1.89 54.23
N VAL A 9 53.50 1.84 54.28
CA VAL A 9 54.25 0.58 54.40
C VAL A 9 54.18 -0.02 55.81
N GLY A 10 53.96 0.80 56.84
CA GLY A 10 53.91 0.36 58.25
C GLY A 10 52.71 -0.48 58.66
N ALA A 11 51.69 -0.65 57.81
CA ALA A 11 50.50 -1.45 58.12
C ALA A 11 50.62 -2.94 57.74
N ILE A 12 51.72 -3.36 57.09
CA ILE A 12 51.98 -4.77 56.74
C ILE A 12 53.07 -5.32 57.68
N ALA A 13 52.84 -5.19 58.98
CA ALA A 13 53.61 -5.91 59.99
C ALA A 13 53.18 -7.39 59.99
N ILE A 14 53.72 -8.17 59.06
CA ILE A 14 53.54 -9.63 59.04
C ILE A 14 54.21 -10.18 60.29
N ARG A 15 53.42 -10.45 61.34
CA ARG A 15 53.88 -11.14 62.56
C ARG A 15 54.66 -12.39 62.13
N ARG A 16 55.95 -12.43 62.51
CA ARG A 16 56.87 -13.55 62.31
C ARG A 16 56.31 -14.78 63.03
N GLY A 17 55.60 -15.62 62.28
CA GLY A 17 54.97 -16.85 62.79
C GLY A 17 54.12 -17.62 61.76
N LEU A 18 53.93 -17.09 60.54
CA LEU A 18 53.31 -17.86 59.46
C LEU A 18 54.39 -18.58 58.66
N THR A 19 54.42 -19.92 58.77
CA THR A 19 55.22 -20.78 57.89
C THR A 19 54.86 -20.51 56.43
N MET A 20 55.84 -20.53 55.51
CA MET A 20 55.69 -20.14 54.09
C MET A 20 54.46 -20.74 53.39
N LYS A 21 54.03 -21.94 53.79
CA LYS A 21 52.79 -22.58 53.30
C LYS A 21 51.52 -21.76 53.58
N LYS A 22 51.42 -21.05 54.71
CA LYS A 22 50.26 -20.22 55.07
C LYS A 22 50.17 -18.94 54.26
N ILE A 23 51.33 -18.38 53.87
CA ILE A 23 51.39 -17.19 52.99
C ILE A 23 50.94 -17.55 51.59
N ILE A 24 51.42 -18.69 51.06
CA ILE A 24 50.98 -19.20 49.76
C ILE A 24 49.47 -19.46 49.77
N LEU A 25 48.94 -20.06 50.84
CA LEU A 25 47.51 -20.35 50.98
C LEU A 25 46.66 -19.07 51.01
N LEU A 26 47.10 -18.02 51.70
CA LEU A 26 46.43 -16.71 51.70
C LEU A 26 46.45 -16.04 50.33
N LEU A 27 47.57 -16.13 49.60
CA LEU A 27 47.70 -15.56 48.25
C LEU A 27 46.75 -16.24 47.25
N VAL A 28 46.64 -17.57 47.32
CA VAL A 28 45.71 -18.35 46.50
C VAL A 28 44.26 -18.02 46.83
N LEU A 29 43.93 -17.84 48.12
CA LEU A 29 42.57 -17.46 48.54
C LEU A 29 42.18 -16.07 48.02
N ALA A 30 43.11 -15.11 48.06
CA ALA A 30 42.90 -13.76 47.54
C ALA A 30 42.75 -13.74 46.02
N ALA A 31 43.51 -14.57 45.31
CA ALA A 31 43.39 -14.70 43.85
C ALA A 31 42.04 -15.31 43.45
N MET A 32 41.55 -16.33 44.17
CA MET A 32 40.24 -16.92 43.90
C MET A 32 39.08 -15.97 44.19
N SER A 33 39.14 -15.20 45.28
CA SER A 33 38.09 -14.23 45.59
C SER A 33 38.08 -13.05 44.60
N GLY A 34 39.26 -12.55 44.20
CA GLY A 34 39.39 -11.50 43.19
C GLY A 34 38.97 -11.97 41.79
N GLY A 35 39.40 -13.16 41.38
CA GLY A 35 39.02 -13.75 40.09
C GLY A 35 37.53 -14.08 40.00
N GLY A 36 36.96 -14.63 41.08
CA GLY A 36 35.53 -14.90 41.18
C GLY A 36 34.69 -13.61 41.13
N TYR A 37 35.11 -12.56 41.86
CA TYR A 37 34.44 -11.27 41.83
C TYR A 37 34.51 -10.60 40.46
N TYR A 38 35.69 -10.62 39.82
CA TYR A 38 35.87 -10.06 38.47
C TYR A 38 35.03 -10.79 37.42
N TYR A 39 35.01 -12.12 37.46
CA TYR A 39 34.20 -12.94 36.55
C TYR A 39 32.70 -12.70 36.76
N TRP A 40 32.25 -12.61 38.02
CA TRP A 40 30.85 -12.35 38.36
C TRP A 40 30.42 -10.94 37.94
N HIS A 41 31.26 -9.92 38.16
CA HIS A 41 30.98 -8.55 37.75
C HIS A 41 30.89 -8.40 36.23
N ASN A 42 31.77 -9.07 35.48
CA ASN A 42 31.78 -9.00 34.01
C ASN A 42 30.62 -9.73 33.33
N ASN A 43 29.94 -10.64 34.02
CA ASN A 43 28.77 -11.35 33.48
C ASN A 43 27.42 -10.63 33.73
N HIS A 44 27.37 -9.57 34.55
CA HIS A 44 26.14 -8.79 34.79
C HIS A 44 25.91 -7.67 33.75
N THR A 45 26.85 -7.43 32.85
CA THR A 45 26.74 -6.41 31.79
C THR A 45 26.32 -6.98 30.45
N LYS A 46 26.17 -8.31 30.35
CA LYS A 46 25.56 -8.99 29.19
C LYS A 46 24.07 -9.19 29.42
N THR A 47 23.37 -8.13 29.83
CA THR A 47 21.95 -8.03 29.53
C THR A 47 21.89 -8.03 28.01
N SER A 48 21.46 -9.14 27.45
CA SER A 48 21.15 -9.29 26.04
C SER A 48 20.31 -8.09 25.63
N LYS A 49 20.98 -7.12 25.02
CA LYS A 49 20.37 -6.05 24.26
C LYS A 49 19.90 -6.69 22.97
N ASP A 50 18.99 -7.65 23.10
CA ASP A 50 18.14 -8.09 22.02
C ASP A 50 17.14 -6.96 21.85
N GLU A 51 17.65 -5.86 21.29
CA GLU A 51 16.85 -4.88 20.60
C GLU A 51 16.10 -5.68 19.56
N SER A 52 14.89 -6.12 19.92
CA SER A 52 13.78 -6.32 19.01
C SER A 52 13.81 -5.14 18.05
N ARG A 53 14.51 -5.30 16.93
CA ARG A 53 14.61 -4.29 15.89
C ARG A 53 13.26 -4.25 15.21
N THR A 54 12.33 -3.53 15.82
CA THR A 54 11.05 -3.20 15.21
C THR A 54 11.36 -2.47 13.92
N ARG A 55 11.03 -3.10 12.80
CA ARG A 55 11.22 -2.52 11.48
C ARG A 55 10.07 -1.55 11.24
N TYR A 56 10.38 -0.26 11.23
CA TYR A 56 9.44 0.78 10.82
C TYR A 56 9.53 0.96 9.30
N VAL A 57 8.39 1.22 8.67
CA VAL A 57 8.28 1.57 7.25
C VAL A 57 7.58 2.92 7.19
N GLU A 58 8.05 3.81 6.32
CA GLU A 58 7.45 5.11 6.09
C GLU A 58 6.09 4.94 5.40
N ILE A 59 5.06 5.60 5.93
CA ILE A 59 3.69 5.52 5.41
C ILE A 59 3.48 6.71 4.49
N GLU A 60 3.35 6.44 3.20
CA GLU A 60 2.96 7.45 2.21
C GLU A 60 1.44 7.41 2.01
N ARG A 61 0.82 8.59 1.88
CA ARG A 61 -0.60 8.71 1.52
C ARG A 61 -0.67 8.98 0.04
N ASP A 62 -1.20 8.00 -0.70
CA ASP A 62 -1.51 8.14 -2.10
C ASP A 62 -2.98 7.79 -2.36
N SER A 63 -3.48 8.19 -3.53
CA SER A 63 -4.85 7.89 -3.95
C SER A 63 -4.98 6.41 -4.33
N ILE A 64 -5.91 5.71 -3.70
CA ILE A 64 -6.31 4.36 -4.10
C ILE A 64 -7.60 4.50 -4.91
N ALA A 65 -7.58 4.02 -6.16
CA ALA A 65 -8.76 3.96 -7.01
C ALA A 65 -9.18 2.49 -7.20
N GLU A 66 -10.43 2.19 -6.88
CA GLU A 66 -11.05 0.90 -7.14
C GLU A 66 -11.99 1.06 -8.34
N VAL A 67 -11.63 0.45 -9.47
CA VAL A 67 -12.42 0.51 -10.71
C VAL A 67 -13.18 -0.79 -10.87
N VAL A 68 -14.50 -0.71 -10.79
CA VAL A 68 -15.39 -1.84 -11.06
C VAL A 68 -15.81 -1.77 -12.53
N ALA A 69 -15.36 -2.73 -13.34
CA ALA A 69 -15.75 -2.82 -14.74
C ALA A 69 -17.17 -3.40 -14.85
N THR A 70 -18.11 -2.58 -15.33
CA THR A 70 -19.45 -3.02 -15.68
C THR A 70 -19.58 -3.07 -17.21
N THR A 71 -20.07 -4.18 -17.72
CA THR A 71 -20.50 -4.31 -19.12
C THR A 71 -22.01 -4.12 -19.19
N GLY A 72 -22.45 -3.13 -19.96
CA GLY A 72 -23.86 -2.91 -20.31
C GLY A 72 -24.06 -2.97 -21.82
N GLY A 73 -25.30 -3.20 -22.26
CA GLY A 73 -25.68 -3.02 -23.67
C GLY A 73 -25.69 -1.54 -24.04
N VAL A 74 -25.46 -1.24 -25.32
CA VAL A 74 -25.59 0.11 -25.87
C VAL A 74 -26.86 0.13 -26.71
N ASP A 75 -27.85 0.88 -26.24
CA ASP A 75 -29.12 1.07 -26.94
C ASP A 75 -29.20 2.47 -27.57
N PRO A 76 -29.91 2.63 -28.71
CA PRO A 76 -30.11 3.94 -29.31
C PRO A 76 -30.96 4.82 -28.39
N ASN A 77 -30.61 6.11 -28.31
CA ASN A 77 -31.40 7.08 -27.53
C ASN A 77 -32.83 7.24 -28.08
N LEU A 78 -33.00 7.08 -29.39
CA LEU A 78 -34.30 7.13 -30.05
C LEU A 78 -34.28 6.22 -31.28
N GLU A 79 -35.23 5.30 -31.33
CA GLU A 79 -35.50 4.45 -32.49
C GLU A 79 -36.88 4.81 -33.04
N VAL A 80 -36.95 5.10 -34.35
CA VAL A 80 -38.20 5.50 -35.02
C VAL A 80 -38.44 4.60 -36.21
N GLU A 81 -39.56 3.88 -36.18
CA GLU A 81 -40.04 3.13 -37.33
C GLU A 81 -40.88 4.05 -38.23
N ILE A 82 -40.45 4.22 -39.48
CA ILE A 82 -41.11 5.12 -40.43
C ILE A 82 -42.05 4.30 -41.32
N LYS A 83 -43.35 4.64 -41.27
CA LYS A 83 -44.39 4.03 -42.10
C LYS A 83 -45.04 5.06 -43.01
N CYS A 84 -45.47 4.59 -44.18
CA CYS A 84 -46.23 5.41 -45.12
C CYS A 84 -47.63 5.67 -44.55
N ARG A 85 -48.07 6.94 -44.57
CA ARG A 85 -49.44 7.32 -44.16
C ARG A 85 -50.46 7.15 -45.29
N ALA A 86 -49.99 7.18 -46.53
CA ALA A 86 -50.78 7.02 -47.74
C ALA A 86 -50.22 5.85 -48.55
N GLY A 87 -51.10 5.16 -49.28
CA GLY A 87 -50.71 4.15 -50.25
C GLY A 87 -50.40 4.81 -51.60
N GLY A 88 -49.46 4.23 -52.35
CA GLY A 88 -49.10 4.69 -53.69
C GLY A 88 -47.85 3.98 -54.21
N GLN A 89 -47.55 4.14 -55.49
CA GLN A 89 -46.31 3.64 -56.08
C GLN A 89 -45.14 4.54 -55.69
N ILE A 90 -43.95 3.96 -55.45
CA ILE A 90 -42.72 4.71 -55.18
C ILE A 90 -42.21 5.32 -56.49
N ILE A 91 -42.14 6.65 -56.55
CA ILE A 91 -41.62 7.40 -57.71
C ILE A 91 -40.12 7.68 -57.55
N ARG A 92 -39.70 8.04 -56.32
CA ARG A 92 -38.32 8.44 -56.03
C ARG A 92 -37.88 7.98 -54.64
N LEU A 93 -36.66 7.45 -54.57
CA LEU A 93 -35.99 7.06 -53.32
C LEU A 93 -34.59 7.70 -53.30
N PRO A 94 -34.44 8.91 -52.73
CA PRO A 94 -33.19 9.67 -52.78
C PRO A 94 -32.10 9.21 -51.80
N TYR A 95 -32.41 8.31 -50.86
CA TYR A 95 -31.48 7.81 -49.84
C TYR A 95 -31.33 6.30 -49.95
N ASP A 96 -30.12 5.81 -49.67
CA ASP A 96 -29.81 4.38 -49.58
C ASP A 96 -29.68 3.93 -48.12
N VAL A 97 -29.58 2.63 -47.93
CA VAL A 97 -29.38 2.00 -46.62
C VAL A 97 -28.06 2.49 -46.03
N SER A 98 -28.11 2.90 -44.76
CA SER A 98 -26.99 3.47 -43.99
C SER A 98 -26.69 4.95 -44.23
N ASP A 99 -27.45 5.64 -45.08
CA ASP A 99 -27.33 7.09 -45.22
C ASP A 99 -27.81 7.83 -43.96
N ARG A 100 -27.17 8.95 -43.67
CA ARG A 100 -27.60 9.85 -42.59
C ARG A 100 -28.71 10.77 -43.09
N VAL A 101 -29.83 10.76 -42.36
CA VAL A 101 -30.99 11.61 -42.65
C VAL A 101 -31.26 12.56 -41.49
N THR A 102 -31.83 13.72 -41.79
CA THR A 102 -32.22 14.71 -40.77
C THR A 102 -33.73 14.81 -40.69
N SER A 103 -34.25 15.30 -39.56
CA SER A 103 -35.68 15.52 -39.40
C SER A 103 -36.23 16.44 -40.50
N GLY A 104 -37.31 16.02 -41.14
CA GLY A 104 -37.92 16.74 -42.27
C GLY A 104 -37.33 16.42 -43.65
N SER A 105 -36.33 15.55 -43.75
CA SER A 105 -35.81 15.11 -45.05
C SER A 105 -36.84 14.27 -45.80
N LEU A 106 -36.97 14.47 -47.12
CA LEU A 106 -37.83 13.66 -47.98
C LEU A 106 -37.17 12.29 -48.19
N LEU A 107 -37.67 11.27 -47.49
CA LEU A 107 -37.13 9.91 -47.58
C LEU A 107 -37.60 9.16 -48.83
N MET A 108 -38.82 9.45 -49.28
CA MET A 108 -39.46 8.78 -50.40
C MET A 108 -40.58 9.64 -50.97
N GLU A 109 -40.75 9.59 -52.29
CA GLU A 109 -41.88 10.21 -53.01
C GLU A 109 -42.85 9.12 -53.49
N LEU A 110 -44.12 9.26 -53.12
CA LEU A 110 -45.21 8.37 -53.50
C LEU A 110 -46.13 9.03 -54.53
N ASP A 111 -46.70 8.24 -55.43
CA ASP A 111 -47.71 8.70 -56.38
C ASP A 111 -49.00 9.16 -55.68
N PRO A 112 -49.41 10.45 -55.80
CA PRO A 112 -50.56 11.00 -55.10
C PRO A 112 -51.90 10.77 -55.81
N ILE A 113 -51.99 10.01 -56.91
CA ILE A 113 -53.25 9.86 -57.68
C ILE A 113 -54.42 9.46 -56.78
N ASP A 114 -54.28 8.42 -55.97
CA ASP A 114 -55.36 7.90 -55.14
C ASP A 114 -55.72 8.87 -54.00
N GLU A 115 -54.72 9.48 -53.36
CA GLU A 115 -54.95 10.48 -52.31
C GLU A 115 -55.61 11.75 -52.84
N SER A 116 -55.20 12.22 -54.02
CA SER A 116 -55.80 13.40 -54.64
C SER A 116 -57.28 13.17 -54.99
N ARG A 117 -57.65 11.94 -55.35
CA ARG A 117 -59.05 11.55 -55.59
C ARG A 117 -59.85 11.56 -54.28
N ARG A 118 -59.27 11.05 -53.20
CA ARG A 118 -59.91 11.05 -51.86
C ARG A 118 -60.19 12.46 -51.37
N VAL A 119 -59.23 13.37 -51.49
CA VAL A 119 -59.39 14.78 -51.06
C VAL A 119 -60.50 15.48 -51.84
N ARG A 120 -60.53 15.34 -53.18
CA ARG A 120 -61.59 15.94 -54.01
C ARG A 120 -62.99 15.41 -53.74
N GLN A 121 -63.13 14.21 -53.19
CA GLN A 121 -64.43 13.66 -52.82
C GLN A 121 -64.91 14.17 -51.45
N SER A 122 -63.98 14.64 -50.60
CA SER A 122 -64.29 15.20 -49.28
C SER A 122 -64.50 16.71 -49.26
N GLU A 123 -64.16 17.40 -50.35
CA GLU A 123 -64.51 18.81 -50.63
C GLU A 123 -65.92 18.92 -51.21
#